data_AF-A0A0V8I6S4-F1
#
_entry.id   AF-A0A0V8I6S4-F1
#
_cell.length_a   1.000
_cell.length_b   1.000
_cell.length_c   1.000
_cell.angle_alpha   90.00
_cell.angle_beta   90.00
_cell.angle_gamma   90.00
#
_symmetry.space_group_name_H-M   'P 1'
#
loop_
_entity.id
_entity.type
_entity.pdbx_description
1 polymer ?
#
loop_
_entity_poly.entity_id
_entity_poly.type
_entity_poly.pdbx_seq_one_letter_code
_entity_poly.pdbx_strand_id
1 'polypeptide(L)'
;MTDKSRKALISVGLAVVAAVLIALAGSQGGSSIGGFPVFALGVAAAMLIQWLVFIPSFAKQTEKFYDLTGALTYISITVFLVLASPGIDARGMLLAAMVVLWALRLGGFLFLRVMKHGKDDRFDELKPDFARYLNTWTLQGLWVVLTAALAWVAITSDKKVGLDWFFWVGLVVWIVGITVEITADVQKTRFKNDPANKGRFISTGLWSRSRHPNYFGEITLWVGVAIIALPVLQGWQWAALVSPVFVTLLLTKGSGVPPLEAKADKKWGGQPDYEQYKKSTPVLVPKLT
;
A
#
# COMPACT_ATOMS: atom_id res chain seq x y z
N MET A 1 23.19 23.69 1.46
CA MET A 1 22.29 22.52 1.62
C MET A 1 22.09 22.26 3.10
N THR A 2 20.84 22.18 3.59
CA THR A 2 20.56 21.95 5.03
C THR A 2 20.87 20.49 5.42
N ASP A 3 21.05 20.22 6.72
CA ASP A 3 21.20 18.85 7.24
C ASP A 3 19.99 17.97 6.87
N LYS A 4 18.78 18.53 6.93
CA LYS A 4 17.54 17.85 6.52
C LYS A 4 17.57 17.47 5.02
N SER A 5 18.04 18.37 4.15
CA SER A 5 18.16 18.11 2.71
C SER A 5 19.22 17.04 2.43
N ARG A 6 20.34 17.04 3.16
CA ARG A 6 21.39 16.00 3.06
C ARG A 6 20.84 14.62 3.41
N LYS A 7 20.14 14.51 4.54
CA LYS A 7 19.48 13.26 4.97
C LYS A 7 18.44 12.79 3.95
N ALA A 8 17.70 13.71 3.34
CA ALA A 8 16.75 13.37 2.28
C ALA A 8 17.43 12.78 1.03
N LEU A 9 18.57 13.31 0.59
CA LEU A 9 19.31 12.73 -0.54
C LEU A 9 19.89 11.35 -0.22
N ILE A 10 20.40 11.13 1.00
CA ILE A 10 20.84 9.81 1.44
C ILE A 10 19.67 8.82 1.40
N SER A 11 18.49 9.23 1.89
CA SER A 11 17.26 8.44 1.83
C SER A 11 16.85 8.11 0.40
N VAL A 12 16.95 9.07 -0.54
CA VAL A 12 16.71 8.82 -1.98
C VAL A 12 17.66 7.74 -2.51
N GLY A 13 18.95 7.85 -2.24
CA GLY A 13 19.94 6.86 -2.68
C GLY A 13 19.65 5.46 -2.13
N LEU A 14 19.35 5.36 -0.83
CA LEU A 14 18.99 4.09 -0.20
C LEU A 14 17.71 3.50 -0.78
N ALA A 15 16.71 4.33 -1.06
CA ALA A 15 15.44 3.88 -1.65
C ALA A 15 15.63 3.34 -3.07
N VAL A 16 16.48 3.98 -3.88
CA VAL A 16 16.83 3.50 -5.23
C VAL A 16 17.59 2.18 -5.14
N VAL A 17 18.58 2.07 -4.25
CA VAL A 17 19.31 0.81 -4.04
C VAL A 17 18.36 -0.31 -3.62
N ALA A 18 17.43 -0.05 -2.69
CA ALA A 18 16.44 -1.04 -2.28
C ALA A 18 15.53 -1.48 -3.45
N ALA A 19 15.07 -0.54 -4.28
CA ALA A 19 14.28 -0.86 -5.47
C ALA A 19 15.06 -1.72 -6.47
N VAL A 20 16.35 -1.40 -6.69
CA VAL A 20 17.24 -2.19 -7.56
C VAL A 20 17.45 -3.60 -7.01
N LEU A 21 17.70 -3.74 -5.71
CA LEU A 21 17.89 -5.06 -5.08
C LEU A 21 16.63 -5.93 -5.21
N ILE A 22 15.45 -5.34 -5.02
CA ILE A 22 14.17 -6.04 -5.23
C ILE A 22 13.99 -6.39 -6.71
N ALA A 23 14.30 -5.48 -7.63
CA ALA A 23 14.25 -5.75 -9.07
C ALA A 23 15.13 -6.93 -9.46
N LEU A 24 16.38 -6.98 -8.97
CA LEU A 24 17.31 -8.08 -9.22
C LEU A 24 16.79 -9.39 -8.64
N ALA A 25 16.33 -9.38 -7.40
CA ALA A 25 15.84 -10.58 -6.72
C ALA A 25 14.55 -11.14 -7.34
N GLY A 26 13.57 -10.28 -7.64
CA GLY A 26 12.28 -10.67 -8.22
C GLY A 26 12.36 -11.10 -9.68
N SER A 27 13.39 -10.65 -10.41
CA SER A 27 13.60 -11.01 -11.82
C SER A 27 14.14 -12.42 -12.04
N GLN A 28 14.63 -13.10 -11.00
CA GLN A 28 15.21 -14.43 -11.18
C GLN A 28 14.15 -15.44 -11.60
N GLY A 29 14.34 -16.08 -12.77
CA GLY A 29 13.40 -17.08 -13.28
C GLY A 29 12.03 -16.50 -13.65
N GLY A 30 11.99 -15.21 -13.99
CA GLY A 30 10.84 -14.54 -14.59
C GLY A 30 11.04 -14.26 -16.08
N SER A 31 9.94 -13.87 -16.72
CA SER A 31 9.87 -13.56 -18.13
C SER A 31 10.77 -12.38 -18.52
N SER A 32 11.19 -12.36 -19.78
CA SER A 32 12.02 -11.28 -20.33
C SER A 32 11.50 -10.81 -21.70
N ILE A 33 11.67 -9.51 -21.99
CA ILE A 33 11.43 -8.91 -23.30
C ILE A 33 12.74 -8.27 -23.78
N GLY A 34 13.20 -8.66 -24.96
CA GLY A 34 14.42 -8.09 -25.55
C GLY A 34 15.66 -8.29 -24.67
N GLY A 35 15.71 -9.37 -23.88
CA GLY A 35 16.81 -9.66 -22.94
C GLY A 35 16.69 -8.96 -21.58
N PHE A 36 15.68 -8.12 -21.36
CA PHE A 36 15.46 -7.44 -20.09
C PHE A 36 14.34 -8.12 -19.28
N PRO A 37 14.55 -8.39 -17.97
CA PRO A 37 13.49 -8.98 -17.14
C PRO A 37 12.28 -8.06 -17.00
N VAL A 38 11.09 -8.60 -17.26
CA VAL A 38 9.83 -7.83 -17.25
C VAL A 38 9.55 -7.23 -15.88
N PHE A 39 9.85 -7.97 -14.80
CA PHE A 39 9.73 -7.49 -13.43
C PHE A 39 10.60 -6.26 -13.16
N ALA A 40 11.88 -6.31 -13.54
CA ALA A 40 12.80 -5.18 -13.37
C ALA A 40 12.36 -3.95 -14.16
N LEU A 41 11.84 -4.14 -15.39
CA LEU A 41 11.26 -3.04 -16.18
C LEU A 41 10.05 -2.42 -15.46
N GLY A 42 9.17 -3.22 -14.86
CA GLY A 42 8.06 -2.73 -14.05
C GLY A 42 8.50 -1.92 -12.83
N VAL A 43 9.52 -2.39 -12.10
CA VAL A 43 10.10 -1.65 -10.95
C VAL A 43 10.71 -0.32 -11.41
N ALA A 44 11.50 -0.33 -12.48
CA ALA A 44 12.10 0.88 -13.04
C ALA A 44 11.03 1.88 -13.50
N ALA A 45 9.99 1.39 -14.20
CA ALA A 45 8.87 2.22 -14.64
C ALA A 45 8.07 2.79 -13.45
N ALA A 46 7.88 2.02 -12.38
CA ALA A 46 7.21 2.50 -11.16
C ALA A 46 7.95 3.70 -10.54
N MET A 47 9.29 3.61 -10.43
CA MET A 47 10.12 4.71 -9.94
C MET A 47 10.11 5.91 -10.90
N LEU A 48 10.22 5.65 -12.20
CA LEU A 48 10.24 6.68 -13.24
C LEU A 48 8.95 7.49 -13.27
N ILE A 49 7.78 6.84 -13.12
CA ILE A 49 6.49 7.55 -13.04
C ILE A 49 6.51 8.58 -11.90
N GLN A 50 7.04 8.23 -10.72
CA GLN A 50 7.10 9.18 -9.60
C GLN A 50 8.02 10.36 -9.90
N TRP A 51 9.19 10.09 -10.48
CA TRP A 51 10.15 11.16 -10.81
C TRP A 51 9.65 12.06 -11.93
N LEU A 52 8.93 11.52 -12.92
CA LEU A 52 8.32 12.31 -13.98
C LEU A 52 7.21 13.22 -13.46
N VAL A 53 6.37 12.74 -12.53
CA VAL A 53 5.30 13.57 -11.94
C VAL A 53 5.84 14.53 -10.87
N PHE A 54 6.96 14.20 -10.23
CA PHE A 54 7.66 15.12 -9.33
C PHE A 54 8.05 16.44 -10.01
N ILE A 55 8.53 16.41 -11.28
CA ILE A 55 9.00 17.60 -12.00
C ILE A 55 7.92 18.71 -12.07
N PRO A 56 6.72 18.48 -12.65
CA PRO A 56 5.67 19.48 -12.68
C PRO A 56 5.09 19.77 -11.29
N SER A 57 5.11 18.80 -10.37
CA SER A 57 4.63 18.98 -9.00
C SER A 57 5.52 19.92 -8.18
N PHE A 58 6.84 19.84 -8.37
CA PHE A 58 7.81 20.75 -7.75
C PHE A 58 7.75 22.13 -8.42
N ALA A 59 7.69 22.20 -9.75
CA ALA A 59 7.56 23.46 -10.47
C ALA A 59 6.31 24.26 -10.06
N LYS A 60 5.18 23.57 -9.83
CA LYS A 60 3.92 24.17 -9.40
C LYS A 60 3.72 24.20 -7.87
N GLN A 61 4.69 23.71 -7.10
CA GLN A 61 4.62 23.62 -5.64
C GLN A 61 3.29 23.02 -5.15
N THR A 62 2.91 21.86 -5.73
CA THR A 62 1.62 21.21 -5.47
C THR A 62 1.77 19.72 -5.20
N GLU A 63 1.05 19.23 -4.19
CA GLU A 63 0.96 17.83 -3.77
C GLU A 63 -0.31 17.12 -4.27
N LYS A 64 -1.19 17.83 -4.99
CA LYS A 64 -2.53 17.34 -5.36
C LYS A 64 -2.53 16.02 -6.12
N PHE A 65 -1.47 15.75 -6.87
CA PHE A 65 -1.36 14.55 -7.71
C PHE A 65 -0.73 13.36 -6.97
N TYR A 66 -0.15 13.57 -5.79
CA TYR A 66 0.67 12.56 -5.11
C TYR A 66 -0.09 11.24 -4.91
N ASP A 67 -1.26 11.27 -4.25
CA ASP A 67 -2.04 10.04 -3.99
C ASP A 67 -2.57 9.40 -5.28
N LEU A 68 -2.98 10.22 -6.27
CA LEU A 68 -3.46 9.73 -7.56
C LEU A 68 -2.36 9.03 -8.34
N THR A 69 -1.14 9.60 -8.37
CA THR A 69 0.01 9.01 -9.05
C THR A 69 0.36 7.67 -8.43
N GLY A 70 0.36 7.56 -7.10
CA GLY A 70 0.56 6.27 -6.42
C GLY A 70 -0.42 5.20 -6.89
N ALA A 71 -1.72 5.51 -6.88
CA ALA A 71 -2.77 4.58 -7.33
C ALA A 71 -2.65 4.21 -8.81
N LEU A 72 -2.41 5.20 -9.68
CA LEU A 72 -2.22 4.97 -11.10
C LEU A 72 -0.97 4.13 -11.39
N THR A 73 0.08 4.25 -10.58
CA THR A 73 1.31 3.45 -10.72
C THR A 73 1.03 1.98 -10.43
N TYR A 74 0.28 1.65 -9.37
CA TYR A 74 -0.13 0.26 -9.12
C TYR A 74 -0.88 -0.32 -10.32
N ILE A 75 -1.84 0.43 -10.87
CA ILE A 75 -2.68 -0.03 -11.98
C ILE A 75 -1.85 -0.16 -13.27
N SER A 76 -1.14 0.89 -13.66
CA SER A 76 -0.40 0.92 -14.93
C SER A 76 0.71 -0.11 -14.99
N ILE A 77 1.46 -0.28 -13.89
CA ILE A 77 2.53 -1.28 -13.84
C ILE A 77 1.95 -2.68 -13.81
N THR A 78 0.89 -2.94 -13.03
CA THR A 78 0.24 -4.27 -13.03
C THR A 78 -0.26 -4.64 -14.43
N VAL A 79 -0.93 -3.71 -15.13
CA VAL A 79 -1.40 -3.93 -16.51
C VAL A 79 -0.21 -4.14 -17.45
N PHE A 80 0.85 -3.33 -17.34
CA PHE A 80 2.06 -3.51 -18.13
C PHE A 80 2.65 -4.91 -17.94
N LEU A 81 2.83 -5.36 -16.70
CA LEU A 81 3.40 -6.68 -16.40
C LEU A 81 2.55 -7.83 -16.96
N VAL A 82 1.22 -7.70 -16.93
CA VAL A 82 0.30 -8.66 -17.56
C VAL A 82 0.50 -8.72 -19.08
N LEU A 83 0.54 -7.56 -19.75
CA LEU A 83 0.70 -7.47 -21.20
C LEU A 83 2.10 -7.89 -21.66
N ALA A 84 3.11 -7.64 -20.82
CA ALA A 84 4.50 -7.92 -21.08
C ALA A 84 4.92 -9.35 -20.70
N SER A 85 4.07 -10.13 -20.04
CA SER A 85 4.39 -11.51 -19.64
C SER A 85 3.69 -12.52 -20.55
N PRO A 86 4.42 -13.17 -21.49
CA PRO A 86 3.85 -14.20 -22.34
C PRO A 86 3.30 -15.37 -21.51
N GLY A 87 2.12 -15.89 -21.89
CA GLY A 87 1.56 -17.07 -21.25
C GLY A 87 1.18 -16.88 -19.78
N ILE A 88 0.73 -15.69 -19.39
CA ILE A 88 0.17 -15.44 -18.06
C ILE A 88 -0.98 -16.43 -17.75
N ASP A 89 -0.92 -17.04 -16.57
CA ASP A 89 -1.87 -18.04 -16.12
C ASP A 89 -3.01 -17.42 -15.29
N ALA A 90 -4.02 -18.23 -14.96
CA ALA A 90 -5.16 -17.79 -14.15
C ALA A 90 -4.74 -17.23 -12.78
N ARG A 91 -3.63 -17.72 -12.22
CA ARG A 91 -3.06 -17.24 -10.97
C ARG A 91 -2.52 -15.82 -11.09
N GLY A 92 -1.68 -15.56 -12.09
CA GLY A 92 -1.19 -14.22 -12.40
C GLY A 92 -2.34 -13.25 -12.70
N MET A 93 -3.35 -13.69 -13.45
CA MET A 93 -4.51 -12.87 -13.77
C MET A 93 -5.34 -12.50 -12.54
N LEU A 94 -5.55 -13.44 -11.62
CA LEU A 94 -6.23 -13.18 -10.35
C LEU A 94 -5.44 -12.17 -9.49
N LEU A 95 -4.13 -12.36 -9.35
CA LEU A 95 -3.27 -11.45 -8.60
C LEU A 95 -3.29 -10.03 -9.19
N ALA A 96 -3.27 -9.91 -10.52
CA ALA A 96 -3.40 -8.64 -11.20
C ALA A 96 -4.75 -7.98 -10.89
N ALA A 97 -5.85 -8.73 -10.98
CA ALA A 97 -7.18 -8.23 -10.65
C ALA A 97 -7.27 -7.77 -9.18
N MET A 98 -6.70 -8.53 -8.24
CA MET A 98 -6.66 -8.17 -6.82
C MET A 98 -5.94 -6.85 -6.56
N VAL A 99 -4.76 -6.66 -7.17
CA VAL A 99 -3.98 -5.41 -7.04
C VAL A 99 -4.74 -4.24 -7.66
N VAL A 100 -5.31 -4.41 -8.86
CA VAL A 100 -6.07 -3.35 -9.54
C VAL A 100 -7.33 -2.98 -8.76
N LEU A 101 -8.11 -3.95 -8.28
CA LEU A 101 -9.30 -3.70 -7.48
C LEU A 101 -8.96 -2.96 -6.18
N TRP A 102 -7.92 -3.39 -5.49
CA TRP A 102 -7.44 -2.71 -4.28
C TRP A 102 -6.96 -1.27 -4.59
N ALA A 103 -6.18 -1.08 -5.65
CA ALA A 103 -5.67 0.22 -6.04
C ALA A 103 -6.78 1.20 -6.47
N LEU A 104 -7.79 0.74 -7.21
CA LEU A 104 -8.95 1.54 -7.58
C LEU A 104 -9.74 1.98 -6.35
N ARG A 105 -9.91 1.08 -5.38
CA ARG A 105 -10.63 1.35 -4.13
C ARG A 105 -9.88 2.37 -3.27
N LEU A 106 -8.62 2.11 -2.97
CA LEU A 106 -7.81 2.99 -2.11
C LEU A 106 -7.52 4.33 -2.80
N GLY A 107 -7.11 4.29 -4.06
CA GLY A 107 -6.82 5.46 -4.88
C GLY A 107 -8.03 6.36 -5.09
N GLY A 108 -9.19 5.77 -5.40
CA GLY A 108 -10.44 6.52 -5.54
C GLY A 108 -10.83 7.24 -4.25
N PHE A 109 -10.71 6.57 -3.09
CA PHE A 109 -11.01 7.18 -1.80
C PHE A 109 -10.06 8.35 -1.46
N LEU A 110 -8.75 8.16 -1.65
CA LEU A 110 -7.75 9.17 -1.35
C LEU A 110 -7.86 10.39 -2.28
N PHE A 111 -8.04 10.16 -3.58
CA PHE A 111 -8.18 11.23 -4.56
C PHE A 111 -9.43 12.09 -4.29
N LEU A 112 -10.58 11.47 -4.05
CA LEU A 112 -11.82 12.18 -3.72
C LEU A 112 -11.67 12.99 -2.42
N ARG A 113 -10.87 12.51 -1.46
CA ARG A 113 -10.59 13.22 -0.22
C ARG A 113 -9.72 14.45 -0.45
N VAL A 114 -8.65 14.33 -1.23
CA VAL A 114 -7.75 15.46 -1.55
C VAL A 114 -8.51 16.54 -2.32
N MET A 115 -9.36 16.15 -3.28
CA MET A 115 -10.20 17.10 -4.01
C MET A 115 -11.17 17.88 -3.09
N LYS A 116 -11.68 17.24 -2.03
CA LYS A 116 -12.62 17.88 -1.08
C LYS A 116 -11.94 18.76 -0.03
N HIS A 117 -10.77 18.37 0.46
CA HIS A 117 -10.06 19.11 1.52
C HIS A 117 -9.01 20.12 0.98
N GLY A 118 -8.68 20.06 -0.31
CA GLY A 118 -7.93 21.09 -1.05
C GLY A 118 -6.41 21.07 -0.85
N LYS A 119 -5.92 20.67 0.32
CA LYS A 119 -4.50 20.71 0.68
C LYS A 119 -4.13 19.67 1.74
N ASP A 120 -2.87 19.19 1.71
CA ASP A 120 -2.28 18.38 2.78
C ASP A 120 -1.11 19.13 3.44
N ASP A 121 -1.35 19.61 4.67
CA ASP A 121 -0.40 20.44 5.44
C ASP A 121 0.96 19.76 5.65
N ARG A 122 1.04 18.43 5.57
CA ARG A 122 2.30 17.67 5.74
C ARG A 122 3.34 18.04 4.67
N PHE A 123 2.89 18.49 3.49
CA PHE A 123 3.77 18.80 2.37
C PHE A 123 4.26 20.25 2.36
N ASP A 124 3.72 21.13 3.19
CA ASP A 124 4.02 22.56 3.12
C ASP A 124 5.48 22.91 3.39
N GLU A 125 6.09 22.23 4.34
CA GLU A 125 7.52 22.39 4.62
C GLU A 125 8.43 21.59 3.68
N LEU A 126 7.86 20.67 2.89
CA LEU A 126 8.61 19.76 2.02
C LEU A 126 8.74 20.33 0.62
N LYS A 127 7.65 20.86 0.04
CA LYS A 127 7.59 21.34 -1.35
C LYS A 127 8.68 22.36 -1.73
N PRO A 128 9.05 23.33 -0.86
CA PRO A 128 10.07 24.32 -1.21
C PRO A 128 11.49 23.74 -1.27
N ASP A 129 11.75 22.60 -0.62
CA ASP A 129 13.05 21.95 -0.59
C ASP A 129 13.07 20.79 -1.60
N PHE A 130 13.81 20.98 -2.70
CA PHE A 130 13.94 20.00 -3.77
C PHE A 130 14.27 18.59 -3.27
N ALA A 131 15.27 18.45 -2.39
CA ALA A 131 15.73 17.14 -1.93
C ALA A 131 14.68 16.47 -1.04
N ARG A 132 14.07 17.23 -0.12
CA ARG A 132 13.02 16.71 0.76
C ARG A 132 11.78 16.32 -0.04
N TYR A 133 11.39 17.12 -1.03
CA TYR A 133 10.23 16.81 -1.85
C TYR A 133 10.50 15.62 -2.77
N LEU A 134 11.64 15.58 -3.47
CA LEU A 134 12.04 14.41 -4.28
C LEU A 134 12.05 13.11 -3.47
N ASN A 135 12.48 13.18 -2.21
CA ASN A 135 12.47 12.03 -1.31
C ASN A 135 11.05 11.49 -1.08
N THR A 136 10.02 12.34 -0.99
CA THR A 136 8.63 11.86 -0.85
C THR A 136 8.18 11.03 -2.05
N TRP A 137 8.41 11.53 -3.27
CA TRP A 137 8.08 10.84 -4.52
C TRP A 137 8.90 9.55 -4.69
N THR A 138 10.18 9.57 -4.33
CA THR A 138 11.05 8.37 -4.39
C THR A 138 10.58 7.31 -3.41
N LEU A 139 10.24 7.69 -2.17
CA LEU A 139 9.70 6.77 -1.18
C LEU A 139 8.32 6.24 -1.58
N GLN A 140 7.51 7.04 -2.27
CA GLN A 140 6.24 6.57 -2.84
C GLN A 140 6.46 5.48 -3.89
N GLY A 141 7.44 5.66 -4.79
CA GLY A 141 7.77 4.67 -5.81
C GLY A 141 8.23 3.37 -5.17
N LEU A 142 9.14 3.47 -4.19
CA LEU A 142 9.59 2.30 -3.44
C LEU A 142 8.44 1.62 -2.69
N TRP A 143 7.53 2.39 -2.09
CA TRP A 143 6.35 1.85 -1.42
C TRP A 143 5.50 1.03 -2.38
N VAL A 144 5.20 1.57 -3.57
CA VAL A 144 4.45 0.86 -4.62
C VAL A 144 5.13 -0.47 -4.94
N VAL A 145 6.44 -0.41 -5.21
CA VAL A 145 7.25 -1.59 -5.52
C VAL A 145 7.20 -2.62 -4.40
N LEU A 146 7.49 -2.23 -3.16
CA LEU A 146 7.53 -3.16 -2.03
C LEU A 146 6.17 -3.78 -1.75
N THR A 147 5.09 -3.01 -1.85
CA THR A 147 3.73 -3.49 -1.58
C THR A 147 3.31 -4.50 -2.65
N ALA A 148 3.50 -4.18 -3.93
CA ALA A 148 3.06 -5.05 -5.03
C ALA A 148 4.07 -6.14 -5.43
N ALA A 149 5.31 -6.10 -4.88
CA ALA A 149 6.42 -6.96 -5.30
C ALA A 149 6.03 -8.43 -5.46
N LEU A 150 5.32 -8.98 -4.46
CA LEU A 150 4.99 -10.40 -4.45
C LEU A 150 3.97 -10.80 -5.51
N ALA A 151 2.96 -9.94 -5.75
CA ALA A 151 2.01 -10.12 -6.84
C ALA A 151 2.71 -10.00 -8.20
N TRP A 152 3.55 -8.97 -8.37
CA TRP A 152 4.27 -8.70 -9.59
C TRP A 152 5.27 -9.82 -9.95
N VAL A 153 6.01 -10.35 -8.97
CA VAL A 153 6.89 -11.51 -9.17
C VAL A 153 6.11 -12.70 -9.69
N ALA A 154 4.95 -13.01 -9.10
CA ALA A 154 4.12 -14.13 -9.52
C ALA A 154 3.51 -13.91 -10.92
N ILE A 155 3.09 -12.68 -11.26
CA ILE A 155 2.59 -12.31 -12.59
C ILE A 155 3.67 -12.56 -13.67
N THR A 156 4.92 -12.20 -13.38
CA THR A 156 6.03 -12.30 -14.32
C THR A 156 6.78 -13.63 -14.26
N SER A 157 6.38 -14.57 -13.41
CA SER A 157 7.16 -15.81 -13.23
C SER A 157 6.97 -16.77 -14.41
N ASP A 158 8.05 -17.43 -14.83
CA ASP A 158 7.97 -18.50 -15.83
C ASP A 158 7.53 -19.83 -15.20
N LYS A 159 7.64 -19.96 -13.87
CA LYS A 159 7.14 -21.13 -13.14
C LYS A 159 5.62 -21.08 -13.02
N LYS A 160 4.92 -21.86 -13.84
CA LYS A 160 3.46 -21.98 -13.78
C LYS A 160 3.06 -23.08 -12.81
N VAL A 161 2.08 -22.77 -11.96
CA VAL A 161 1.51 -23.73 -11.00
C VAL A 161 -0.01 -23.68 -11.16
N GLY A 162 -0.64 -24.86 -11.25
CA GLY A 162 -2.09 -24.99 -11.40
C GLY A 162 -2.87 -24.40 -10.22
N LEU A 163 -4.21 -24.51 -10.27
CA LEU A 163 -5.10 -24.01 -9.22
C LEU A 163 -5.11 -24.97 -8.01
N ASP A 164 -4.05 -24.90 -7.22
CA ASP A 164 -3.84 -25.68 -6.01
C ASP A 164 -4.59 -25.10 -4.79
N TRP A 165 -4.41 -25.71 -3.63
CA TRP A 165 -5.03 -25.26 -2.40
C TRP A 165 -4.54 -23.86 -1.96
N PHE A 166 -3.30 -23.47 -2.29
CA PHE A 166 -2.78 -22.13 -2.00
C PHE A 166 -3.59 -21.06 -2.76
N PHE A 167 -3.93 -21.32 -4.01
CA PHE A 167 -4.78 -20.43 -4.79
C PHE A 167 -6.13 -20.18 -4.09
N TRP A 168 -6.82 -21.25 -3.70
CA TRP A 168 -8.16 -21.13 -3.09
C TRP A 168 -8.13 -20.55 -1.69
N VAL A 169 -7.19 -20.98 -0.84
CA VAL A 169 -7.04 -20.44 0.52
C VAL A 169 -6.68 -18.96 0.47
N GLY A 170 -5.72 -18.58 -0.36
CA GLY A 170 -5.32 -17.18 -0.46
C GLY A 170 -6.42 -16.30 -1.07
N LEU A 171 -7.24 -16.82 -1.99
CA LEU A 171 -8.43 -16.12 -2.49
C LEU A 171 -9.46 -15.88 -1.38
N VAL A 172 -9.76 -16.89 -0.57
CA VAL A 172 -10.67 -16.73 0.58
C VAL A 172 -10.12 -15.70 1.57
N VAL A 173 -8.84 -15.78 1.91
CA VAL A 173 -8.19 -14.81 2.81
C VAL A 173 -8.26 -13.39 2.22
N TRP A 174 -8.02 -13.24 0.92
CA TRP A 174 -8.13 -11.95 0.25
C TRP A 174 -9.55 -11.37 0.29
N ILE A 175 -10.57 -12.20 0.01
CA ILE A 175 -11.99 -11.81 0.08
C ILE A 175 -12.37 -11.39 1.50
N VAL A 176 -11.93 -12.12 2.52
CA VAL A 176 -12.15 -11.74 3.92
C VAL A 176 -11.49 -10.38 4.22
N GLY A 177 -10.23 -10.19 3.83
CA GLY A 177 -9.50 -8.95 4.06
C GLY A 177 -10.20 -7.73 3.43
N ILE A 178 -10.51 -7.80 2.13
CA ILE A 178 -11.17 -6.70 1.41
C ILE A 178 -12.58 -6.42 1.95
N THR A 179 -13.32 -7.46 2.38
CA THR A 179 -14.67 -7.30 2.95
C THR A 179 -14.62 -6.58 4.29
N VAL A 180 -13.68 -6.96 5.16
CA VAL A 180 -13.47 -6.30 6.46
C VAL A 180 -13.07 -4.85 6.26
N GLU A 181 -12.13 -4.59 5.34
CA GLU A 181 -11.66 -3.24 5.04
C GLU A 181 -12.77 -2.32 4.52
N ILE A 182 -13.52 -2.77 3.51
CA ILE A 182 -14.66 -2.02 2.95
C ILE A 182 -15.71 -1.77 4.01
N THR A 183 -16.09 -2.80 4.78
CA THR A 183 -17.11 -2.68 5.81
C THR A 183 -16.69 -1.68 6.90
N ALA A 184 -15.44 -1.75 7.35
CA ALA A 184 -14.91 -0.83 8.35
C ALA A 184 -14.94 0.63 7.89
N ASP A 185 -14.53 0.90 6.65
CA ASP A 185 -14.50 2.26 6.11
C ASP A 185 -15.90 2.80 5.82
N VAL A 186 -16.84 1.96 5.34
CA VAL A 186 -18.25 2.35 5.19
C VAL A 186 -18.86 2.68 6.55
N GLN A 187 -18.64 1.86 7.58
CA GLN A 187 -19.11 2.14 8.95
C GLN A 187 -18.55 3.47 9.47
N LYS A 188 -17.24 3.70 9.31
CA LYS A 188 -16.58 4.95 9.72
C LYS A 188 -17.12 6.17 8.98
N THR A 189 -17.37 6.03 7.68
CA THR A 189 -17.87 7.11 6.83
C THR A 189 -19.30 7.48 7.21
N ARG A 190 -20.18 6.48 7.39
CA ARG A 190 -21.55 6.69 7.86
C ARG A 190 -21.58 7.36 9.23
N PHE A 191 -20.78 6.89 10.18
CA PHE A 191 -20.67 7.48 11.51
C PHE A 191 -20.25 8.95 11.46
N LYS A 192 -19.23 9.29 10.64
CA LYS A 192 -18.75 10.67 10.52
C LYS A 192 -19.72 11.62 9.83
N ASN A 193 -20.55 11.11 8.91
CA ASN A 193 -21.51 11.92 8.16
C ASN A 193 -22.78 12.24 8.97
N ASP A 194 -23.04 11.52 10.06
CA ASP A 194 -24.14 11.79 10.97
C ASP A 194 -23.81 12.98 11.90
N PRO A 195 -24.56 14.09 11.82
CA PRO A 195 -24.35 15.25 12.69
C PRO A 195 -24.43 14.94 14.19
N ALA A 196 -25.20 13.92 14.60
CA ALA A 196 -25.32 13.51 16.01
C ALA A 196 -24.02 12.92 16.57
N ASN A 197 -23.09 12.51 15.69
CA ASN A 197 -21.80 11.95 16.07
C ASN A 197 -20.66 12.98 16.01
N LYS A 198 -20.96 14.26 15.79
CA LYS A 198 -19.95 15.33 15.80
C LYS A 198 -19.16 15.30 17.11
N GLY A 199 -17.83 15.23 16.97
CA GLY A 199 -16.92 15.20 18.10
C GLY A 199 -16.76 13.83 18.78
N ARG A 200 -17.58 12.82 18.46
CA ARG A 200 -17.52 11.48 19.05
C ARG A 200 -16.57 10.54 18.29
N PHE A 201 -16.22 9.42 18.90
CA PHE A 201 -15.47 8.31 18.26
C PHE A 201 -16.41 7.14 17.97
N ILE A 202 -16.12 6.39 16.91
CA ILE A 202 -16.87 5.19 16.55
C ILE A 202 -16.44 4.02 17.44
N SER A 203 -17.41 3.33 18.03
CA SER A 203 -17.19 2.17 18.90
C SER A 203 -18.20 1.04 18.64
N THR A 204 -18.83 1.05 17.46
CA THR A 204 -19.89 0.10 17.04
C THR A 204 -19.48 -0.68 15.80
N GLY A 205 -20.10 -1.84 15.57
CA GLY A 205 -19.82 -2.68 14.40
C GLY A 205 -18.41 -3.28 14.49
N LEU A 206 -17.63 -3.24 13.40
CA LEU A 206 -16.25 -3.77 13.43
C LEU A 206 -15.35 -2.97 14.37
N TRP A 207 -15.66 -1.68 14.56
CA TRP A 207 -14.90 -0.79 15.44
C TRP A 207 -15.08 -1.16 16.93
N SER A 208 -16.11 -1.91 17.32
CA SER A 208 -16.20 -2.44 18.69
C SER A 208 -15.31 -3.68 18.92
N ARG A 209 -14.86 -4.32 17.83
CA ARG A 209 -14.07 -5.56 17.88
C ARG A 209 -12.58 -5.30 17.69
N SER A 210 -12.22 -4.26 16.96
CA SER A 210 -10.85 -3.79 16.72
C SER A 210 -10.86 -2.28 16.60
N ARG A 211 -9.82 -1.61 17.10
CA ARG A 211 -9.66 -0.16 16.95
C ARG A 211 -9.23 0.25 15.54
N HIS A 212 -8.64 -0.67 14.77
CA HIS A 212 -8.21 -0.44 13.39
C HIS A 212 -8.61 -1.63 12.49
N PRO A 213 -9.91 -1.93 12.35
CA PRO A 213 -10.38 -3.08 11.59
C PRO A 213 -10.08 -2.94 10.09
N ASN A 214 -10.04 -1.71 9.57
CA ASN A 214 -9.64 -1.44 8.19
C ASN A 214 -8.19 -1.85 7.91
N TYR A 215 -7.25 -1.55 8.82
CA TYR A 215 -5.86 -1.98 8.68
C TYR A 215 -5.68 -3.48 8.86
N PHE A 216 -6.50 -4.12 9.71
CA PHE A 216 -6.52 -5.57 9.78
C PHE A 216 -6.96 -6.18 8.44
N GLY A 217 -8.01 -5.63 7.82
CA GLY A 217 -8.46 -6.04 6.49
C GLY A 217 -7.37 -5.88 5.43
N GLU A 218 -6.68 -4.73 5.42
CA GLU A 218 -5.58 -4.44 4.50
C GLU A 218 -4.39 -5.40 4.68
N ILE A 219 -3.99 -5.70 5.91
CA ILE A 219 -2.94 -6.69 6.16
C ILE A 219 -3.40 -8.09 5.68
N THR A 220 -4.64 -8.44 5.99
CA THR A 220 -5.21 -9.76 5.65
C THR A 220 -5.26 -9.97 4.14
N LEU A 221 -5.66 -8.96 3.35
CA LEU A 221 -5.71 -9.13 1.89
C LEU A 221 -4.31 -9.27 1.27
N TRP A 222 -3.31 -8.55 1.76
CA TRP A 222 -1.92 -8.72 1.29
C TRP A 222 -1.31 -10.07 1.73
N VAL A 223 -1.74 -10.62 2.86
CA VAL A 223 -1.44 -12.02 3.22
C VAL A 223 -2.12 -12.99 2.24
N GLY A 224 -3.36 -12.73 1.80
CA GLY A 224 -4.03 -13.50 0.77
C GLY A 224 -3.27 -13.52 -0.57
N VAL A 225 -2.81 -12.34 -1.02
CA VAL A 225 -1.89 -12.20 -2.17
C VAL A 225 -0.64 -13.06 -1.98
N ALA A 226 -0.03 -13.00 -0.79
CA ALA A 226 1.15 -13.78 -0.49
C ALA A 226 0.92 -15.28 -0.60
N ILE A 227 -0.17 -15.79 -0.01
CA ILE A 227 -0.52 -17.21 -0.06
C ILE A 227 -0.66 -17.69 -1.50
N ILE A 228 -1.34 -16.93 -2.37
CA ILE A 228 -1.50 -17.28 -3.80
C ILE A 228 -0.15 -17.32 -4.53
N ALA A 229 0.74 -16.38 -4.24
CA ALA A 229 2.04 -16.25 -4.89
C ALA A 229 3.07 -17.29 -4.41
N LEU A 230 2.97 -17.79 -3.18
CA LEU A 230 3.98 -18.66 -2.53
C LEU A 230 4.50 -19.81 -3.42
N PRO A 231 3.66 -20.64 -4.05
CA PRO A 231 4.14 -21.79 -4.83
C PRO A 231 4.92 -21.42 -6.10
N VAL A 232 4.76 -20.18 -6.57
CA VAL A 232 5.40 -19.66 -7.79
C VAL A 232 6.83 -19.21 -7.53
N LEU A 233 7.18 -18.90 -6.28
CA LEU A 233 8.48 -18.34 -5.92
C LEU A 233 9.61 -19.37 -6.12
N GLN A 234 10.75 -18.86 -6.61
CA GLN A 234 11.98 -19.62 -6.78
C GLN A 234 13.23 -18.75 -6.58
N GLY A 235 14.30 -19.34 -6.02
CA GLY A 235 15.58 -18.65 -5.82
C GLY A 235 15.45 -17.36 -4.99
N TRP A 236 16.01 -16.27 -5.48
CA TRP A 236 15.98 -14.96 -4.83
C TRP A 236 14.60 -14.29 -4.83
N GLN A 237 13.62 -14.81 -5.58
CA GLN A 237 12.24 -14.28 -5.55
C GLN A 237 11.60 -14.35 -4.16
N TRP A 238 12.09 -15.22 -3.26
CA TRP A 238 11.67 -15.25 -1.85
C TRP A 238 11.87 -13.90 -1.14
N ALA A 239 12.78 -13.03 -1.63
CA ALA A 239 12.92 -11.67 -1.12
C ALA A 239 11.64 -10.83 -1.27
N ALA A 240 10.75 -11.17 -2.21
CA ALA A 240 9.47 -10.50 -2.40
C ALA A 240 8.49 -10.71 -1.23
N LEU A 241 8.75 -11.66 -0.32
CA LEU A 241 8.03 -11.78 0.96
C LEU A 241 8.18 -10.53 1.85
N VAL A 242 9.09 -9.61 1.50
CA VAL A 242 9.11 -8.27 2.07
C VAL A 242 7.77 -7.55 1.93
N SER A 243 6.95 -7.86 0.92
CA SER A 243 5.64 -7.21 0.67
C SER A 243 4.67 -7.27 1.86
N PRO A 244 4.19 -8.45 2.31
CA PRO A 244 3.26 -8.53 3.44
C PRO A 244 3.89 -8.02 4.75
N VAL A 245 5.20 -8.19 4.92
CA VAL A 245 5.95 -7.68 6.10
C VAL A 245 5.98 -6.15 6.09
N PHE A 246 6.28 -5.54 4.94
CA PHE A 246 6.35 -4.10 4.74
C PHE A 246 4.99 -3.46 5.03
N VAL A 247 3.91 -3.97 4.43
CA VAL A 247 2.55 -3.47 4.67
C VAL A 247 2.19 -3.56 6.15
N THR A 248 2.48 -4.71 6.79
CA THR A 248 2.20 -4.91 8.22
C THR A 248 2.97 -3.92 9.09
N LEU A 249 4.28 -3.76 8.88
CA LEU A 249 5.10 -2.84 9.69
C LEU A 249 4.73 -1.38 9.45
N LEU A 250 4.43 -1.02 8.21
CA LEU A 250 4.04 0.32 7.84
C LEU A 250 2.72 0.74 8.49
N LEU A 251 1.74 -0.18 8.52
CA LEU A 251 0.45 0.06 9.16
C LEU A 251 0.55 -0.01 10.68
N THR A 252 1.33 -0.91 11.26
CA THR A 252 1.36 -1.12 12.72
C THR A 252 2.37 -0.22 13.45
N LYS A 253 3.46 0.16 12.80
CA LYS A 253 4.58 0.91 13.42
C LYS A 253 4.93 2.21 12.70
N GLY A 254 4.62 2.31 11.41
CA GLY A 254 4.90 3.49 10.59
C GLY A 254 3.76 4.50 10.60
N SER A 255 3.18 4.71 9.43
CA SER A 255 2.20 5.77 9.16
C SER A 255 0.74 5.39 9.47
N GLY A 256 0.46 4.17 9.90
CA GLY A 256 -0.91 3.71 10.20
C GLY A 256 -1.36 3.99 11.63
N VAL A 257 -1.33 2.95 12.48
CA VAL A 257 -1.88 2.92 13.84
C VAL A 257 -1.27 4.00 14.75
N PRO A 258 0.06 4.15 14.91
CA PRO A 258 0.62 5.05 15.92
C PRO A 258 0.19 6.52 15.79
N PRO A 259 0.26 7.17 14.60
CA PRO A 259 -0.17 8.56 14.48
C PRO A 259 -1.69 8.73 14.64
N LEU A 260 -2.49 7.71 14.31
CA LEU A 260 -3.95 7.77 14.50
C LEU A 260 -4.32 7.65 15.98
N GLU A 261 -3.69 6.75 16.72
CA GLU A 261 -3.85 6.60 18.17
C GLU A 261 -3.43 7.89 18.89
N ALA A 262 -2.28 8.46 18.53
CA ALA A 262 -1.82 9.72 19.12
C ALA A 262 -2.79 10.89 18.86
N LYS A 263 -3.42 10.95 17.67
CA LYS A 263 -4.44 11.96 17.36
C LYS A 263 -5.75 11.69 18.11
N ALA A 264 -6.14 10.43 18.26
CA ALA A 264 -7.33 10.03 19.01
C ALA A 264 -7.17 10.37 20.50
N ASP A 265 -6.01 10.05 21.09
CA ASP A 265 -5.68 10.38 22.48
C ASP A 265 -5.65 11.89 22.72
N LYS A 266 -5.13 12.68 21.78
CA LYS A 266 -5.20 14.16 21.89
C LYS A 266 -6.62 14.71 21.87
N LYS A 267 -7.57 14.01 21.23
CA LYS A 267 -8.93 14.50 21.01
C LYS A 267 -9.91 13.98 22.08
N TRP A 268 -9.77 12.72 22.47
CA TRP A 268 -10.70 12.00 23.34
C TRP A 268 -10.05 11.46 24.62
N GLY A 269 -8.73 11.58 24.76
CA GLY A 269 -8.01 11.14 25.95
C GLY A 269 -8.57 11.78 27.22
N GLY A 270 -8.70 10.96 28.26
CA GLY A 270 -9.29 11.37 29.54
C GLY A 270 -10.82 11.31 29.61
N GLN A 271 -11.51 11.04 28.49
CA GLN A 271 -12.95 10.76 28.52
C GLN A 271 -13.18 9.33 29.02
N PRO A 272 -14.03 9.09 30.04
CA PRO A 272 -14.19 7.75 30.64
C PRO A 272 -14.62 6.67 29.65
N ASP A 273 -15.50 7.02 28.69
CA ASP A 273 -15.98 6.12 27.65
C ASP A 273 -14.88 5.77 26.63
N TYR A 274 -14.04 6.74 26.24
CA TYR A 274 -12.90 6.51 25.36
C TYR A 274 -11.84 5.61 26.02
N GLU A 275 -11.49 5.87 27.28
CA GLU A 275 -10.51 5.04 27.99
C GLU A 275 -11.03 3.61 28.19
N GLN A 276 -12.32 3.45 28.51
CA GLN A 276 -12.96 2.13 28.58
C GLN A 276 -12.93 1.42 27.23
N TYR A 277 -13.25 2.12 26.14
CA TYR A 277 -13.16 1.59 24.79
C TYR A 277 -11.73 1.13 24.44
N LYS A 278 -10.73 1.95 24.76
CA LYS A 278 -9.31 1.67 24.49
C LYS A 278 -8.78 0.47 25.26
N LYS A 279 -9.25 0.29 26.50
CA LYS A 279 -8.93 -0.86 27.36
C LYS A 279 -9.63 -2.15 26.91
N SER A 280 -10.88 -2.04 26.47
CA SER A 280 -11.70 -3.20 26.11
C SER A 280 -11.56 -3.63 24.64
N THR A 281 -11.03 -2.79 23.77
CA THR A 281 -10.94 -3.06 22.32
C THR A 281 -9.48 -3.21 21.88
N PRO A 282 -9.10 -4.36 21.28
CA PRO A 282 -7.74 -4.57 20.82
C PRO A 282 -7.40 -3.62 19.68
N VAL A 283 -6.11 -3.36 19.49
CA VAL A 283 -5.63 -2.40 18.49
C VAL A 283 -5.93 -2.87 17.06
N LEU A 284 -5.61 -4.12 16.74
CA LEU A 284 -5.61 -4.60 15.35
C LEU A 284 -6.44 -5.88 15.16
N VAL A 285 -6.08 -6.98 15.81
CA VAL A 285 -6.76 -8.27 15.64
C VAL A 285 -8.16 -8.21 16.27
N PRO A 286 -9.25 -8.41 15.51
CA PRO A 286 -10.60 -8.31 16.05
C PRO A 286 -10.92 -9.36 17.11
N LYS A 287 -11.66 -8.97 18.15
CA LYS A 287 -12.25 -9.91 19.11
C LYS A 287 -13.37 -10.72 18.45
N LEU A 288 -13.29 -12.05 18.57
CA LEU A 288 -14.28 -12.98 18.00
C LEU A 288 -15.48 -13.24 18.93
N THR A 289 -15.45 -12.77 20.17
CA THR A 289 -16.52 -12.93 21.18
C THR A 289 -16.91 -11.59 21.77
#